data_AF-A0A8T5KZ23-F1
#
_entry.id   AF-A0A8T5KZ23-F1
#
_cell.length_a   1.000
_cell.length_b   1.000
_cell.length_c   1.000
_cell.angle_alpha   90.00
_cell.angle_beta   90.00
_cell.angle_gamma   90.00
#
_symmetry.space_group_name_H-M   'P 1'
#
loop_
_entity.id
_entity.type
_entity.pdbx_description
1 polymer ?
#
loop_
_entity_poly.entity_id
_entity_poly.type
_entity_poly.pdbx_seq_one_letter_code
_entity_poly.pdbx_strand_id
1 'polypeptide(L)' 'MIKIDKEKCLGCGACVSACKKGFELKDGKAEVKSANVSCIKQDLEVYLISLLSI' A
#
# COMPACT_ATOMS: atom_id res chain seq x y z
N MET A 1 -5.13 5.10 -7.39
CA MET A 1 -5.59 5.61 -6.07
C MET A 1 -5.90 4.42 -5.17
N ILE A 2 -5.30 4.35 -3.98
CA ILE A 2 -5.48 3.22 -3.05
C ILE A 2 -6.75 3.45 -2.24
N LYS A 3 -7.64 2.46 -2.20
CA LYS A 3 -8.86 2.48 -1.40
C LYS A 3 -8.83 1.34 -0.40
N ILE A 4 -9.11 1.66 0.87
CA ILE A 4 -9.23 0.68 1.95
C ILE A 4 -10.72 0.55 2.27
N ASP A 5 -11.27 -0.65 2.08
CA ASP A 5 -12.60 -0.99 2.54
C ASP A 5 -12.55 -1.15 4.07
N LYS A 6 -13.15 -0.20 4.79
CA LYS A 6 -13.11 -0.14 6.26
C LYS A 6 -14.00 -1.22 6.90
N GLU A 7 -15.02 -1.70 6.20
CA GLU A 7 -15.88 -2.78 6.68
C GLU A 7 -15.12 -4.11 6.68
N LYS A 8 -14.36 -4.38 5.61
CA LYS A 8 -13.54 -5.59 5.49
C LYS A 8 -12.19 -5.51 6.23
N CYS A 9 -11.73 -4.32 6.56
CA CYS A 9 -10.46 -4.15 7.27
C CYS A 9 -10.56 -4.72 8.70
N LEU A 10 -9.79 -5.78 8.97
CA LEU A 10 -9.77 -6.45 10.28
C LEU A 10 -8.94 -5.73 11.34
N GLY A 11 -8.18 -4.69 10.98
CA GLY A 11 -7.29 -4.01 11.92
C GLY A 11 -6.01 -4.77 12.30
N CYS A 12 -5.65 -5.83 11.56
CA CYS A 12 -4.51 -6.70 11.91
C CYS A 12 -3.13 -6.05 11.78
N GLY A 13 -3.03 -4.88 11.15
CA GLY A 13 -1.75 -4.15 11.02
C GLY A 13 -0.75 -4.72 10.01
N ALA A 14 -1.09 -5.77 9.26
CA ALA A 14 -0.18 -6.38 8.27
C ALA A 14 0.32 -5.37 7.21
N CYS A 15 -0.54 -4.45 6.77
CA CYS A 15 -0.16 -3.37 5.87
C CYS A 15 0.86 -2.40 6.48
N VAL A 16 0.76 -2.11 7.77
CA VAL A 16 1.71 -1.25 8.49
C VAL A 16 3.05 -1.97 8.64
N SER A 17 3.04 -3.28 8.92
CA SER A 17 4.26 -4.10 8.94
C SER A 17 4.93 -4.16 7.57
N ALA A 18 4.15 -4.29 6.50
CA ALA A 18 4.66 -4.32 5.13
C ALA A 18 5.21 -2.97 4.67
N CYS A 19 4.54 -1.87 5.00
CA CYS A 19 4.94 -0.53 4.60
C CYS A 19 4.51 0.53 5.61
N LYS A 20 5.28 0.64 6.70
CA LYS A 20 5.08 1.63 7.78
C LYS A 20 5.08 3.09 7.31
N LYS A 21 5.75 3.37 6.18
CA LYS A 21 5.76 4.71 5.57
C LYS A 21 4.49 5.03 4.81
N GLY A 22 3.77 4.00 4.35
CA GLY A 22 2.63 4.14 3.47
C GLY A 22 1.28 3.91 4.15
N PHE A 23 1.25 3.08 5.19
CA PHE A 23 0.05 2.79 5.96
C PHE A 23 0.23 3.09 7.44
N GLU A 24 -0.88 3.42 8.10
CA GLU A 24 -1.00 3.50 9.54
C GLU A 24 -2.31 2.87 10.01
N LEU A 25 -2.42 2.56 11.31
CA LEU A 25 -3.68 2.16 11.93
C LEU A 25 -4.27 3.35 12.68
N LYS A 26 -5.53 3.65 12.40
CA LYS A 26 -6.32 4.71 13.04
C LYS A 26 -7.68 4.14 13.38
N ASP A 27 -8.10 4.28 14.65
CA ASP A 27 -9.33 3.68 15.17
C ASP A 27 -9.42 2.17 14.89
N GLY A 28 -8.28 1.47 14.98
CA GLY A 28 -8.18 0.04 14.70
C GLY A 28 -8.35 -0.33 13.22
N LYS A 29 -8.30 0.63 12.29
CA LYS A 29 -8.46 0.39 10.84
C LYS A 29 -7.27 0.96 10.07
N ALA A 30 -6.92 0.33 8.96
CA ALA A 30 -5.83 0.80 8.10
C ALA A 30 -6.21 2.12 7.41
N GLU A 31 -5.29 3.08 7.39
CA GLU A 31 -5.37 4.36 6.71
C GLU A 31 -4.13 4.56 5.84
N VAL A 32 -4.30 5.20 4.68
CA VAL A 32 -3.19 5.52 3.78
C VAL A 32 -2.50 6.77 4.30
N LYS A 33 -1.26 6.62 4.76
CA LYS A 33 -0.40 7.71 5.21
C LYS A 33 0.28 8.43 4.04
N SER A 34 0.85 7.66 3.13
CA SER A 34 1.51 8.20 1.94
C SER A 34 1.48 7.18 0.81
N ALA A 35 0.84 7.54 -0.31
CA ALA A 35 0.76 6.66 -1.47
C ALA A 35 2.04 6.67 -2.34
N ASN A 36 2.91 7.67 -2.17
CA ASN A 36 4.11 7.85 -2.99
C ASN A 36 5.37 7.46 -2.22
N VAL A 37 5.43 6.20 -1.79
CA VAL A 37 6.59 5.60 -1.13
C VAL A 37 6.94 4.30 -1.83
N SER A 38 8.22 3.95 -1.90
CA SER A 38 8.72 2.78 -2.64
C SER A 38 8.01 1.46 -2.29
N CYS A 39 7.59 1.28 -1.04
CA CYS A 39 6.86 0.08 -0.59
C CYS A 39 5.36 0.08 -0.90
N ILE A 40 4.79 1.21 -1.35
CA ILE A 40 3.43 1.30 -1.91
C ILE A 40 3.45 1.47 -3.44
N LYS A 41 4.61 1.74 -4.05
CA LYS A 41 4.72 2.00 -5.48
C LYS A 41 4.07 0.88 -6.28
N GLN A 42 2.92 1.24 -6.83
CA GLN A 42 2.19 0.55 -7.87
C GLN A 42 2.25 1.44 -9.12
N ASP A 43 3.37 2.13 -9.30
CA ASP A 43 3.65 2.91 -10.49
C ASP A 43 4.03 1.94 -11.61
N LEU A 44 3.44 2.22 -12.77
CA LEU A 44 3.55 1.60 -14.09
C LEU A 44 5.00 1.28 -14.55
N GLU A 45 6.02 1.72 -13.82
CA GLU A 45 7.43 1.39 -14.04
C GLU A 45 7.72 -0.11 -13.89
N VAL A 46 7.09 -0.85 -12.96
CA VAL A 46 7.33 -2.31 -12.85
C VAL A 46 6.88 -3.02 -14.14
N TYR A 47 5.77 -2.59 -14.74
CA TYR A 47 5.26 -3.17 -15.98
C TYR A 47 6.20 -2.88 -17.17
N LEU A 48 6.76 -1.67 -17.24
CA LEU A 48 7.73 -1.27 -18.28
C LEU A 48 9.09 -1.99 -18.13
N ILE A 49 9.56 -2.27 -16.91
CA ILE A 49 10.84 -2.98 -16.71
C ILE A 49 10.67 -4.49 -16.96
N SER A 50 9.51 -5.07 -16.62
CA SER A 50 9.21 -6.48 -16.94
C SER A 50 8.97 -6.76 -18.43
N LEU A 51 8.65 -5.72 -19.23
CA LEU A 51 8.45 -5.84 -20.68
C LEU A 51 9.67 -5.44 -21.53
N LEU A 52 10.75 -4.94 -20.93
CA LEU A 52 12.00 -4.59 -21.62
C LEU A 52 13.17 -5.54 -21.29
N SER A 53 12.89 -6.67 -20.65
CA SER A 53 13.88 -7.75 -20.47
C SER A 53 13.64 -8.98 -21.37
N ILE A 54 12.90 -8.83 -22.46
CA ILE A 54 12.89 -9.73 -23.63
C ILE A 54 12.73 -8.87 -24.89
#